data_AF-A0A947Z8Z5-F1
#
_entry.id   AF-A0A947Z8Z5-F1
#
_cell.length_a   1.000
_cell.length_b   1.000
_cell.length_c   1.000
_cell.angle_alpha   90.00
_cell.angle_beta   90.00
_cell.angle_gamma   90.00
#
_symmetry.space_group_name_H-M   'P 1'
#
loop_
_entity.id
_entity.type
_entity.pdbx_description
1 polymer ?
#
loop_
_entity_poly.entity_id
_entity_poly.type
_entity_poly.pdbx_seq_one_letter_code
_entity_poly.pdbx_strand_id
1 'polypeptide(L)'
;MKKTIGLLIIVLMLFIAACDDDASSGDSVCEGVDCSGHGVCVEVEGAPSCACAQGYHAEALECVADPGPCDGVDCSGHGTCELIGGDPTCQCDTGFHQVSATECVADNEIPAFSSTPSNTAEAFVEYLYQVACADGDG
;
A
#
# COMPACT_ATOMS: atom_id res chain seq x y z
N MET A 1 -18.63 -15.95 82.39
CA MET A 1 -18.56 -17.21 81.61
C MET A 1 -18.42 -16.80 80.15
N LYS A 2 -17.30 -17.16 79.53
CA LYS A 2 -16.73 -16.51 78.34
C LYS A 2 -16.69 -17.52 77.19
N LYS A 3 -17.81 -17.84 76.52
CA LYS A 3 -17.81 -18.94 75.51
C LYS A 3 -18.71 -18.76 74.28
N THR A 4 -19.35 -17.61 74.05
CA THR A 4 -20.28 -17.46 72.89
C THR A 4 -19.77 -16.60 71.73
N ILE A 5 -18.62 -15.93 71.88
CA ILE A 5 -18.07 -15.00 70.86
C ILE A 5 -17.31 -15.74 69.74
N GLY A 6 -16.83 -16.96 69.98
CA GLY A 6 -16.08 -17.73 68.98
C GLY A 6 -16.94 -18.34 67.86
N LEU A 7 -18.25 -18.51 68.07
CA LEU A 7 -19.13 -19.18 67.09
C LEU A 7 -19.70 -18.22 66.04
N LEU A 8 -19.83 -16.93 66.35
CA LEU A 8 -20.30 -15.88 65.42
C LEU A 8 -19.23 -15.47 64.40
N ILE A 9 -17.95 -15.64 64.71
CA ILE A 9 -16.84 -15.29 63.81
C ILE A 9 -16.61 -16.38 62.76
N ILE A 10 -16.86 -17.65 63.08
CA ILE A 10 -16.67 -18.79 62.16
C ILE A 10 -17.73 -18.79 61.05
N VAL A 11 -18.96 -18.32 61.31
CA VAL A 11 -20.01 -18.19 60.28
C VAL A 11 -19.74 -17.02 59.32
N LEU A 12 -18.97 -16.00 59.74
CA LEU A 12 -18.56 -14.88 58.89
C LEU A 12 -17.41 -15.24 57.94
N MET A 13 -16.66 -16.31 58.23
CA MET A 13 -15.55 -16.82 57.40
C MET A 13 -16.00 -17.75 56.27
N LEU A 14 -17.28 -18.15 56.24
CA LEU A 14 -17.84 -19.07 55.23
C LEU A 14 -18.44 -18.36 53.99
N PHE A 15 -18.35 -17.03 53.91
CA PHE A 15 -18.98 -16.23 52.84
C PHE A 15 -18.02 -15.50 51.89
N ILE A 16 -16.72 -15.82 51.88
CA ILE A 16 -15.75 -15.13 50.98
C ILE A 16 -14.87 -16.12 50.20
N ALA A 17 -15.47 -17.20 49.70
CA ALA A 17 -14.83 -18.09 48.72
C ALA A 17 -15.71 -18.25 47.47
N ALA A 18 -16.27 -17.13 47.00
CA ALA A 18 -16.73 -16.97 45.64
C ALA A 18 -16.13 -15.68 45.10
N CYS A 19 -14.80 -15.62 45.09
CA CYS A 19 -14.11 -14.88 44.03
C CYS A 19 -14.27 -15.77 42.80
N ASP A 20 -15.41 -15.61 42.14
CA ASP A 20 -15.53 -15.97 40.74
C ASP A 20 -14.70 -14.92 39.99
N ASP A 21 -13.39 -15.13 40.04
CA ASP A 21 -12.52 -14.58 39.01
C ASP A 21 -12.84 -15.42 37.76
N ASP A 22 -13.98 -15.10 37.13
CA ASP A 22 -14.22 -15.26 35.69
C ASP A 22 -13.20 -14.40 34.91
N ALA A 23 -11.91 -14.50 35.26
CA ALA A 23 -10.84 -14.37 34.32
C ALA A 23 -10.90 -15.65 33.49
N SER A 24 -11.91 -15.71 32.63
CA SER A 24 -11.92 -16.51 31.42
C SER A 24 -10.49 -16.46 30.88
N SER A 25 -9.75 -17.53 31.14
CA SER A 25 -8.60 -17.91 30.35
C SER A 25 -9.14 -18.46 29.03
N GLY A 26 -10.02 -17.70 28.38
CA GLY A 26 -10.10 -17.78 26.94
C GLY A 26 -8.76 -17.27 26.49
N ASP A 27 -8.01 -18.08 25.75
CA ASP A 27 -7.07 -17.54 24.79
C ASP A 27 -7.77 -16.33 24.18
N SER A 28 -7.36 -15.12 24.55
CA SER A 28 -7.96 -13.96 23.91
C SER A 28 -7.69 -14.21 22.44
N VAL A 29 -8.71 -14.04 21.59
CA VAL A 29 -8.56 -14.36 20.17
C VAL A 29 -7.34 -13.62 19.57
N CYS A 30 -6.92 -12.53 20.23
CA CYS A 30 -5.76 -11.70 19.99
C CYS A 30 -4.45 -12.05 20.75
N GLU A 31 -4.38 -13.18 21.45
CA GLU A 31 -3.18 -13.59 22.18
C GLU A 31 -2.02 -13.81 21.19
N GLY A 32 -0.94 -13.05 21.37
CA GLY A 32 0.22 -13.08 20.48
C GLY A 32 0.04 -12.37 19.13
N VAL A 33 -1.08 -11.69 18.89
CA VAL A 33 -1.31 -10.90 17.67
C VAL A 33 -0.97 -9.43 17.94
N ASP A 34 0.12 -8.94 17.35
CA ASP A 34 0.60 -7.55 17.51
C ASP A 34 0.21 -6.62 16.35
N CYS A 35 -0.41 -7.16 15.30
CA CYS A 35 -0.75 -6.43 14.08
C CYS A 35 0.45 -5.68 13.49
N SER A 36 1.63 -6.30 13.54
CA SER A 36 2.92 -5.75 13.09
C SER A 36 3.30 -4.43 13.77
N GLY A 37 2.71 -4.10 14.93
CA GLY A 37 2.91 -2.84 15.63
C GLY A 37 2.20 -1.63 15.01
N HIS A 38 1.42 -1.83 13.94
CA HIS A 38 0.73 -0.76 13.19
C HIS A 38 -0.79 -0.86 13.28
N GLY A 39 -1.31 -1.51 14.32
CA GLY A 39 -2.75 -1.66 14.53
C GLY A 39 -3.11 -2.16 15.93
N VAL A 40 -4.40 -2.41 16.12
CA VAL A 40 -4.95 -3.02 17.33
C VAL A 40 -5.65 -4.32 16.94
N CYS A 41 -5.36 -5.41 17.64
CA CYS A 41 -6.08 -6.66 17.41
C CYS A 41 -7.51 -6.56 17.95
N VAL A 42 -8.46 -7.02 17.15
CA VAL A 42 -9.89 -7.08 17.44
C VAL A 42 -10.43 -8.46 17.05
N GLU A 43 -11.51 -8.89 17.70
CA GLU A 43 -12.23 -10.10 17.32
C GLU A 43 -13.30 -9.78 16.27
N VAL A 44 -13.27 -10.48 15.13
CA VAL A 44 -14.27 -10.40 14.07
C VAL A 44 -14.76 -11.81 13.77
N GLU A 45 -16.06 -12.05 13.99
CA GLU A 45 -16.70 -13.36 13.78
C GLU A 45 -16.01 -14.54 14.52
N GLY A 46 -15.44 -14.28 15.70
CA GLY A 46 -14.73 -15.30 16.49
C GLY A 46 -13.30 -15.59 16.04
N ALA A 47 -12.74 -14.79 15.12
CA ALA A 47 -11.37 -14.89 14.64
C ALA A 47 -10.59 -13.59 14.89
N PRO A 48 -9.26 -13.63 15.02
CA PRO A 48 -8.47 -12.42 15.19
C PRO A 48 -8.43 -11.63 13.89
N SER A 49 -8.49 -10.31 14.01
CA SER A 49 -8.36 -9.38 12.90
C SER A 49 -7.62 -8.13 13.38
N CYS A 50 -6.96 -7.43 12.45
CA CYS A 50 -6.20 -6.24 12.76
C CYS A 50 -6.92 -4.97 12.31
N ALA A 51 -7.27 -4.12 13.27
CA ALA A 51 -7.70 -2.76 13.01
C ALA A 51 -6.46 -1.87 12.83
N CYS A 52 -6.04 -1.70 11.58
CA CYS A 52 -4.81 -0.98 11.23
C CYS A 52 -4.92 0.54 11.40
N ALA A 53 -3.78 1.17 11.71
CA ALA A 53 -3.64 2.62 11.81
C ALA A 53 -3.77 3.28 10.43
N GLN A 54 -3.93 4.61 10.41
CA GLN A 54 -4.00 5.36 9.15
C GLN A 54 -2.73 5.17 8.31
N GLY A 55 -2.91 4.90 7.02
CA GLY A 55 -1.82 4.59 6.08
C GLY A 55 -1.40 3.12 6.11
N TYR A 56 -2.20 2.24 6.72
CA TYR A 56 -2.01 0.79 6.72
C TYR A 56 -3.34 0.09 6.46
N HIS A 57 -3.29 -1.06 5.77
CA HIS A 57 -4.42 -1.97 5.63
C HIS A 57 -4.07 -3.35 6.17
N ALA A 58 -5.10 -4.14 6.48
CA ALA A 58 -4.93 -5.48 7.00
C ALA A 58 -4.67 -6.47 5.86
N GLU A 59 -3.53 -7.16 5.93
CA GLU A 59 -3.28 -8.39 5.20
C GLU A 59 -3.17 -9.53 6.21
N ALA A 60 -4.23 -10.33 6.32
CA ALA A 60 -4.38 -11.35 7.36
C ALA A 60 -4.26 -10.76 8.79
N LEU A 61 -3.16 -11.06 9.50
CA LEU A 61 -2.87 -10.57 10.85
C LEU A 61 -1.75 -9.52 10.88
N GLU A 62 -1.40 -8.99 9.71
CA GLU A 62 -0.38 -7.96 9.56
C GLU A 62 -1.03 -6.66 9.08
N CYS A 63 -0.51 -5.54 9.56
CA CYS A 63 -0.84 -4.24 9.03
C CYS A 63 0.26 -3.83 8.06
N VAL A 64 -0.06 -3.83 6.77
CA VAL A 64 0.85 -3.49 5.68
C VAL A 64 0.66 -2.03 5.32
N ALA A 65 1.76 -1.30 5.09
CA ALA A 65 1.70 0.10 4.73
C ALA A 65 0.97 0.27 3.38
N ASP A 66 0.06 1.23 3.32
CA ASP A 66 -0.58 1.60 2.07
C ASP A 66 0.47 2.18 1.12
N PRO A 67 0.43 1.83 -0.18
CA PRO A 67 1.38 2.38 -1.13
C PRO A 67 1.24 3.90 -1.19
N GLY A 68 2.37 4.58 -1.08
CA GLY A 68 2.48 6.02 -1.30
C GLY A 68 2.18 6.35 -2.77
N PRO A 69 1.83 7.61 -3.10
CA PRO A 69 1.44 7.95 -4.47
C PRO A 69 2.57 7.76 -5.50
N CYS A 70 3.83 7.82 -5.08
CA CYS A 70 5.00 7.53 -5.92
C CYS A 70 5.47 6.06 -5.86
N ASP A 71 4.82 5.20 -5.08
CA ASP A 71 5.23 3.80 -5.00
C ASP A 71 4.90 3.09 -6.32
N GLY A 72 5.93 2.55 -6.97
CA GLY A 72 5.80 1.90 -8.28
C GLY A 72 5.79 2.86 -9.47
N VAL A 73 5.94 4.18 -9.27
CA VAL A 73 6.09 5.16 -10.35
C VAL A 73 7.58 5.32 -10.68
N ASP A 74 7.99 4.81 -11.84
CA ASP A 74 9.39 4.82 -12.27
C ASP A 74 9.73 5.95 -13.26
N CYS A 75 8.74 6.74 -13.68
CA CYS A 75 8.90 7.80 -14.68
C CYS A 75 9.55 7.31 -15.98
N SER A 76 9.19 6.10 -16.43
CA SER A 76 9.81 5.43 -17.59
C SER A 76 11.31 5.17 -17.43
N GLY A 77 11.84 5.25 -16.19
CA GLY A 77 13.27 5.18 -15.88
C GLY A 77 14.06 6.45 -16.19
N HIS A 78 13.38 7.55 -16.53
CA HIS A 78 13.97 8.81 -17.01
C HIS A 78 13.45 10.04 -16.28
N GLY A 79 13.20 9.89 -14.98
CA GLY A 79 12.79 10.99 -14.13
C GLY A 79 12.69 10.58 -12.66
N THR A 80 12.33 11.56 -11.84
CA THR A 80 12.06 11.39 -10.41
C THR A 80 10.58 11.63 -10.14
N CYS A 81 9.91 10.72 -9.43
CA CYS A 81 8.54 10.95 -8.97
C CYS A 81 8.53 11.92 -7.78
N GLU A 82 7.73 12.98 -7.89
CA GLU A 82 7.50 13.98 -6.85
C GLU A 82 6.00 14.15 -6.61
N LEU A 83 5.61 14.67 -5.45
CA LEU A 83 4.22 15.00 -5.15
C LEU A 83 3.93 16.47 -5.47
N ILE A 84 3.11 16.73 -6.47
CA ILE A 84 2.65 18.08 -6.82
C ILE A 84 1.16 18.17 -6.48
N GLY A 85 0.82 18.97 -5.46
CA GLY A 85 -0.56 19.07 -4.98
C GLY A 85 -1.09 17.82 -4.26
N GLY A 86 -0.21 16.85 -3.97
CA GLY A 86 -0.58 15.54 -3.40
C GLY A 86 -0.65 14.42 -4.43
N ASP A 87 -0.59 14.75 -5.73
CA ASP A 87 -0.62 13.80 -6.82
C ASP A 87 0.81 13.46 -7.30
N PRO A 88 1.08 12.20 -7.67
CA PRO A 88 2.38 11.82 -8.20
C PRO A 88 2.60 12.44 -9.58
N THR A 89 3.74 13.10 -9.74
CA THR A 89 4.13 13.78 -10.98
C THR A 89 5.61 13.54 -11.24
N CYS A 90 5.95 13.14 -12.46
CA CYS A 90 7.33 12.93 -12.87
C CYS A 90 8.03 14.23 -13.24
N GLN A 91 9.15 14.50 -12.56
CA GLN A 91 10.17 15.44 -13.00
C GLN A 91 11.14 14.69 -13.91
N CYS A 92 11.01 14.90 -15.22
CA CYS A 92 11.83 14.20 -16.21
C CYS A 92 13.29 14.70 -16.23
N ASP A 93 14.21 13.78 -16.51
CA ASP A 93 15.63 14.08 -16.68
C ASP A 93 15.89 14.95 -17.93
N THR A 94 17.07 15.54 -18.02
CA THR A 94 17.45 16.33 -19.21
C THR A 94 17.43 15.47 -20.49
N GLY A 95 16.74 15.94 -21.53
CA GLY A 95 16.56 15.22 -22.78
C GLY A 95 15.28 14.37 -22.82
N PHE A 96 14.44 14.47 -21.79
CA PHE A 96 13.12 13.87 -21.71
C PHE A 96 12.07 14.91 -21.31
N HIS A 97 10.85 14.74 -21.79
CA HIS A 97 9.70 15.54 -21.41
C HIS A 97 8.54 14.67 -20.94
N GLN A 98 7.65 15.31 -20.18
CA GLN A 98 6.47 14.68 -19.63
C GLN A 98 5.37 14.58 -20.70
N VAL A 99 4.89 13.37 -20.97
CA VAL A 99 3.69 13.13 -21.82
C VAL A 99 2.45 12.80 -21.01
N SER A 100 2.65 12.30 -19.79
CA SER A 100 1.61 12.10 -18.78
C SER A 100 2.23 12.26 -17.39
N ALA A 101 1.40 12.36 -16.34
CA ALA A 101 1.89 12.58 -14.97
C ALA A 101 2.95 11.55 -14.52
N THR A 102 2.96 10.35 -15.09
CA THR A 102 3.86 9.25 -14.71
C THR A 102 4.81 8.80 -15.82
N GLU A 103 4.88 9.52 -16.94
CA GLU A 103 5.60 9.06 -18.14
C GLU A 103 6.49 10.16 -18.72
N CYS A 104 7.77 9.80 -18.89
CA CYS A 104 8.77 10.62 -19.57
C CYS A 104 9.17 9.96 -20.89
N VAL A 105 9.22 10.74 -21.97
CA VAL A 105 9.68 10.30 -23.29
C VAL A 105 10.84 11.17 -23.76
N ALA A 106 11.70 10.62 -24.61
CA ALA A 106 12.88 11.34 -25.09
C ALA A 106 12.47 12.50 -26.01
N ASP A 107 13.13 13.65 -25.88
CA ASP A 107 12.86 14.87 -26.67
C ASP A 107 13.21 14.75 -28.17
N ASN A 108 13.89 13.68 -28.57
CA ASN A 108 14.33 13.46 -29.95
C ASN A 108 14.35 11.96 -30.25
N GLU A 109 13.19 11.31 -30.23
CA GLU A 109 13.10 10.01 -30.90
C GLU A 109 13.24 10.27 -32.41
N ILE A 110 14.23 9.63 -33.05
CA ILE A 110 14.46 9.81 -34.50
C ILE A 110 13.14 9.49 -35.22
N PRO A 111 12.60 10.40 -36.06
CA PRO A 111 11.33 10.15 -36.74
C PRO A 111 11.44 8.87 -37.59
N ALA A 112 10.40 8.05 -37.56
CA ALA A 112 10.34 6.86 -38.38
C ALA A 112 10.38 7.25 -39.86
N PHE A 113 11.49 6.96 -40.54
CA PHE A 113 11.58 7.14 -41.98
C PHE A 113 10.97 5.92 -42.67
N SER A 114 9.86 6.13 -43.38
CA SER A 114 9.25 5.07 -44.20
C SER A 114 9.23 5.47 -45.67
N SER A 115 9.58 4.53 -46.54
CA SER A 115 9.44 4.67 -47.99
C SER A 115 8.53 3.57 -48.51
N THR A 116 7.72 3.90 -49.52
CA THR A 116 6.97 2.91 -50.29
C THR A 116 7.41 2.98 -51.75
N PRO A 117 8.03 1.91 -52.29
CA PRO A 117 8.38 0.64 -51.65
C PRO A 117 9.58 0.76 -50.69
N SER A 118 9.63 -0.11 -49.69
CA SER A 118 10.69 -0.09 -48.66
C SER A 118 12.05 -0.53 -49.21
N ASN A 119 12.09 -1.40 -50.23
CA ASN A 119 13.32 -2.15 -50.57
C ASN A 119 13.62 -2.30 -52.09
N THR A 120 12.76 -1.83 -52.99
CA THR A 120 12.88 -2.08 -54.44
C THR A 120 12.47 -0.86 -55.27
N ALA A 121 13.44 -0.06 -55.71
CA ALA A 121 13.19 1.06 -56.61
C ALA A 121 13.22 0.60 -58.08
N GLU A 122 12.24 1.03 -58.85
CA GLU A 122 12.17 0.86 -60.30
C GLU A 122 12.74 2.09 -61.01
N ALA A 123 13.42 1.89 -62.13
CA ALA A 123 14.00 2.99 -62.90
C ALA A 123 12.90 3.90 -63.46
N PHE A 124 13.10 5.22 -63.35
CA PHE A 124 12.20 6.26 -63.86
C PHE A 124 10.84 6.40 -63.14
N VAL A 125 10.74 5.90 -61.90
CA VAL A 125 9.56 6.09 -61.04
C VAL A 125 9.86 7.14 -59.97
N GLU A 126 8.94 8.10 -59.77
CA GLU A 126 9.01 9.05 -58.66
C GLU A 126 8.44 8.41 -57.39
N TYR A 127 9.21 8.47 -56.30
CA TYR A 127 8.80 7.95 -55.00
C TYR A 127 8.63 9.09 -53.99
N LEU A 128 7.53 9.02 -53.24
CA LEU A 128 7.26 9.91 -52.10
C LEU A 128 7.89 9.30 -50.84
N TYR A 129 8.73 10.09 -50.17
CA TYR A 129 9.22 9.80 -48.82
C TYR A 129 8.29 10.45 -47.81
N GLN A 130 7.92 9.72 -46.76
CA GLN A 130 7.16 10.26 -45.64
C GLN A 130 8.04 10.26 -44.40
N VAL A 131 8.21 11.45 -43.84
CA VAL A 131 8.75 11.64 -42.49
C VAL A 131 7.55 11.85 -41.59
N ALA A 132 7.29 10.90 -40.70
CA ALA A 132 6.32 11.10 -39.64
C ALA A 132 7.09 11.59 -38.41
N CYS A 133 6.90 12.86 -38.05
CA CYS A 133 7.25 13.31 -36.71
C CYS A 133 6.30 12.60 -35.74
N ALA A 134 6.85 11.86 -34.77
CA ALA A 134 6.05 11.22 -33.73
C ALA A 134 5.73 12.19 -32.58
N ASP A 135 6.46 13.31 -32.54
CA ASP A 135 6.51 14.22 -31.41
C ASP A 135 5.39 15.28 -31.55
N GLY A 136 4.74 15.59 -30.43
CA GLY A 136 3.59 16.52 -30.37
C GLY A 136 3.98 18.00 -30.41
N ASP A 137 5.27 18.31 -30.53
CA ASP A 137 5.81 19.65 -30.23
C ASP A 137 5.89 20.56 -31.46
N GLY A 138 5.67 20.01 -32.67
CA GLY A 138 5.59 20.76 -33.93
C GLY A 138 6.93 21.00 -34.61
#